data_AF-A0A7J7JQH4-F1
#
_entry.id   AF-A0A7J7JQH4-F1
#
_cell.length_a   1.000
_cell.length_b   1.000
_cell.length_c   1.000
_cell.angle_alpha   90.00
_cell.angle_beta   90.00
_cell.angle_gamma   90.00
#
_symmetry.space_group_name_H-M   'P 1'
#
loop_
_entity.id
_entity.type
_entity.pdbx_description
1 polymer ?
#
loop_
_entity_poly.entity_id
_entity_poly.type
_entity_poly.pdbx_seq_one_letter_code
_entity_poly.pdbx_strand_id
1 'polypeptide(L)'
;MSKHFFKVVNLISVLGGWNNNPSVTGFQSIFRKLVTWLSGEASSEIPVISRLLGSPQLSREFLESKRTFKNSNLLYILPELELAYPAITDSLLVSYFKGLRASKLVPEVSNMSAERKILEGKVAVVTGSSSGIGEAIATHLAMAGAKVALGARRKQKLEELKAKLVEQGMAVRYTVCDVTQAEQVCVVL
;
A
#
# COMPACT_ATOMS: atom_id res chain seq x y z
N MET A 1 -19.84 4.20 -17.92
CA MET A 1 -19.26 3.67 -16.67
C MET A 1 -18.61 2.31 -16.91
N SER A 2 -17.36 2.12 -16.48
CA SER A 2 -16.53 0.93 -16.79
C SER A 2 -16.95 -0.32 -16.01
N LYS A 3 -16.76 -1.53 -16.59
CA LYS A 3 -16.94 -2.84 -15.93
C LYS A 3 -16.20 -2.98 -14.59
N HIS A 4 -15.19 -2.15 -14.34
CA HIS A 4 -14.44 -2.13 -13.08
C HIS A 4 -15.26 -1.52 -11.92
N PHE A 5 -16.17 -0.61 -12.22
CA PHE A 5 -16.99 0.07 -11.21
C PHE A 5 -17.99 -0.89 -10.54
N PHE A 6 -18.66 -1.74 -11.33
CA PHE A 6 -19.58 -2.76 -10.83
C PHE A 6 -18.91 -3.81 -9.94
N LYS A 7 -17.62 -4.12 -10.16
CA LYS A 7 -16.87 -5.06 -9.32
C LYS A 7 -16.58 -4.51 -7.92
N VAL A 8 -16.39 -3.20 -7.79
CA VAL A 8 -16.12 -2.53 -6.51
C VAL A 8 -17.36 -2.52 -5.61
N VAL A 9 -18.55 -2.32 -6.19
CA VAL A 9 -19.82 -2.35 -5.45
C VAL A 9 -20.09 -3.73 -4.83
N ASN A 10 -19.73 -4.81 -5.53
CA ASN A 10 -19.93 -6.18 -5.07
C ASN A 10 -18.95 -6.60 -3.95
N LEU A 11 -17.88 -5.84 -3.71
CA LEU A 11 -16.98 -6.07 -2.58
C LEU A 11 -17.62 -5.63 -1.25
N ILE A 12 -18.54 -4.65 -1.29
CA ILE A 12 -19.19 -4.07 -0.11
C ILE A 12 -20.18 -5.07 0.52
N SER A 13 -20.86 -5.89 -0.29
CA SER A 13 -21.81 -6.91 0.18
C SER A 13 -21.11 -8.06 0.92
N VAL A 14 -19.89 -8.41 0.53
CA VAL A 14 -19.09 -9.49 1.14
C VAL A 14 -18.55 -9.09 2.53
N LEU A 15 -18.42 -7.80 2.82
CA LEU A 15 -17.87 -7.30 4.07
C LEU A 15 -18.93 -7.05 5.17
N GLY A 16 -20.19 -7.47 4.97
CA GLY A 16 -21.38 -7.09 5.75
C GLY A 16 -21.49 -7.57 7.21
N GLY A 17 -20.43 -7.50 8.01
CA GLY A 17 -20.43 -7.83 9.44
C GLY A 17 -19.74 -6.81 10.33
N TRP A 18 -19.74 -5.52 9.95
CA TRP A 18 -18.86 -4.52 10.54
C TRP A 18 -19.65 -3.44 11.27
N ASN A 19 -19.70 -3.60 12.60
CA ASN A 19 -20.10 -2.66 13.65
C ASN A 19 -21.60 -2.68 14.07
N ASN A 20 -21.85 -2.99 15.35
CA ASN A 20 -23.16 -2.97 16.01
C ASN A 20 -23.48 -1.63 16.71
N ASN A 21 -22.66 -0.59 16.51
CA ASN A 21 -22.88 0.72 17.14
C ASN A 21 -23.52 1.71 16.14
N PRO A 22 -24.81 2.09 16.33
CA PRO A 22 -25.54 2.93 15.38
C PRO A 22 -25.10 4.40 15.33
N SER A 23 -24.28 4.87 16.28
CA SER A 23 -23.78 6.26 16.31
C SER A 23 -22.49 6.49 15.50
N VAL A 24 -21.85 5.43 14.99
CA VAL A 24 -20.59 5.54 14.25
C VAL A 24 -20.84 5.22 12.79
N THR A 25 -20.59 6.19 11.90
CA THR A 25 -20.70 5.94 10.46
C THR A 25 -19.58 5.00 10.02
N GLY A 26 -19.91 3.72 9.85
CA GLY A 26 -18.95 2.72 9.39
C GLY A 26 -18.37 3.05 8.01
N PHE A 27 -17.12 2.66 7.78
CA PHE A 27 -16.40 2.90 6.52
C PHE A 27 -17.19 2.44 5.28
N GLN A 28 -18.01 1.39 5.40
CA GLN A 28 -18.90 0.92 4.35
C GLN A 28 -19.98 1.95 3.96
N SER A 29 -20.55 2.65 4.93
CA SER A 29 -21.56 3.69 4.69
C SER A 29 -20.94 4.87 3.93
N ILE A 30 -19.71 5.25 4.30
CA ILE A 30 -18.94 6.30 3.60
C ILE A 30 -18.61 5.86 2.18
N PHE A 31 -18.10 4.65 2.02
CA PHE A 31 -17.69 4.14 0.71
C PHE A 31 -18.89 3.93 -0.23
N ARG A 32 -20.03 3.46 0.30
CA ARG A 32 -21.28 3.37 -0.47
C ARG A 32 -21.77 4.75 -0.92
N LYS A 33 -21.78 5.74 -0.01
CA LYS A 33 -22.13 7.13 -0.34
C LYS A 33 -21.18 7.73 -1.37
N LEU A 34 -19.88 7.44 -1.27
CA LEU A 34 -18.86 7.84 -2.24
C LEU A 34 -19.13 7.26 -3.63
N VAL A 35 -19.39 5.96 -3.70
CA VAL A 35 -19.71 5.27 -4.95
C VAL A 35 -20.97 5.86 -5.58
N THR A 36 -22.05 6.06 -4.82
CA THR A 36 -23.30 6.64 -5.33
C THR A 36 -23.11 8.07 -5.85
N TRP A 37 -22.29 8.89 -5.17
CA TRP A 37 -21.93 10.22 -5.62
C TRP A 37 -21.08 10.21 -6.89
N LEU A 38 -20.04 9.35 -6.97
CA LEU A 38 -19.19 9.19 -8.16
C LEU A 38 -19.96 8.64 -9.37
N SER A 39 -21.04 7.87 -9.15
CA SER A 39 -21.95 7.43 -10.22
C SER A 39 -22.82 8.55 -10.80
N GLY A 40 -22.83 9.74 -10.20
CA GLY A 40 -23.74 10.83 -10.58
C GLY A 40 -25.19 10.63 -10.14
N GLU A 41 -25.47 9.63 -9.29
CA GLU A 41 -26.80 9.28 -8.81
C GLU A 41 -27.21 10.06 -7.53
N ALA A 42 -26.29 10.84 -6.94
CA ALA A 42 -26.55 11.68 -5.77
C ALA A 42 -26.31 13.16 -6.07
N SER A 43 -27.29 14.00 -5.73
CA SER A 43 -27.27 15.46 -5.89
C SER A 43 -26.73 16.24 -4.67
N SER A 44 -26.45 15.56 -3.55
CA SER A 44 -25.92 16.18 -2.33
C SER A 44 -24.46 15.79 -2.10
N GLU A 45 -23.60 16.78 -1.81
CA GLU A 45 -22.22 16.59 -1.36
C GLU A 45 -22.13 15.52 -0.26
N ILE A 46 -21.11 14.66 -0.31
CA ILE A 46 -20.86 13.69 0.76
C ILE A 46 -20.42 14.49 1.99
N PRO A 47 -21.22 14.56 3.06
CA PRO A 47 -20.95 15.48 4.17
C PRO A 47 -19.61 15.23 4.84
N VAL A 48 -19.14 13.98 4.83
CA VAL A 48 -17.82 13.58 5.36
C VAL A 48 -16.68 14.14 4.50
N ILE A 49 -16.82 14.14 3.18
CA ILE A 49 -15.77 14.64 2.27
C ILE A 49 -15.79 16.16 2.23
N SER A 50 -16.96 16.80 2.23
CA SER A 50 -17.02 18.26 2.36
C SER A 50 -16.53 18.73 3.74
N ARG A 51 -16.78 17.98 4.83
CA ARG A 51 -16.16 18.24 6.15
C ARG A 51 -14.65 18.01 6.14
N LEU A 52 -14.15 16.96 5.49
CA LEU A 52 -12.72 16.65 5.41
C LEU A 52 -11.98 17.68 4.55
N LEU A 53 -12.52 18.03 3.38
CA LEU A 53 -11.91 18.99 2.46
C LEU A 53 -12.14 20.45 2.88
N GLY A 54 -13.21 20.73 3.63
CA GLY A 54 -13.52 22.03 4.21
C GLY A 54 -12.95 22.23 5.63
N SER A 55 -12.23 21.24 6.17
CA SER A 55 -11.57 21.34 7.48
C SER A 55 -10.49 22.42 7.42
N PRO A 56 -10.54 23.47 8.27
CA PRO A 56 -9.48 24.50 8.35
C PRO A 56 -8.10 23.92 8.63
N GLN A 57 -8.06 22.74 9.25
CA GLN A 57 -6.85 22.00 9.57
C GLN A 57 -6.22 21.36 8.32
N LEU A 58 -6.96 21.15 7.22
CA LEU A 58 -6.43 20.59 5.97
C LEU A 58 -5.90 21.69 5.02
N SER A 59 -5.22 22.68 5.59
CA SER A 59 -4.62 23.78 4.82
C SER A 59 -3.38 23.32 4.03
N ARG A 60 -2.92 24.16 3.10
CA ARG A 60 -1.68 23.93 2.37
C ARG A 60 -0.49 23.79 3.33
N GLU A 61 -0.42 24.65 4.36
CA GLU A 61 0.62 24.58 5.39
C GLU A 61 0.55 23.28 6.21
N PHE A 62 -0.64 22.74 6.48
CA PHE A 62 -0.79 21.45 7.15
C PHE A 62 -0.26 20.29 6.30
N LEU A 63 -0.64 20.23 5.02
CA LEU A 63 -0.16 19.19 4.09
C LEU A 63 1.36 19.29 3.89
N GLU A 64 1.89 20.52 3.82
CA GLU A 64 3.32 20.77 3.64
C GLU A 64 4.15 20.53 4.92
N SER A 65 3.57 20.71 6.12
CA SER A 65 4.26 20.49 7.41
C SER A 65 4.14 19.06 7.94
N LYS A 66 3.12 18.30 7.51
CA LYS A 66 2.86 16.90 7.92
C LYS A 66 3.00 15.94 6.74
N ARG A 67 4.07 16.11 5.94
CA ARG A 67 4.42 15.24 4.78
C ARG A 67 4.58 13.76 5.14
N THR A 68 4.70 13.43 6.42
CA THR A 68 4.74 12.07 6.92
C THR A 68 3.39 11.68 7.50
N PHE A 69 2.71 10.75 6.84
CA PHE A 69 1.57 10.06 7.43
C PHE A 69 2.05 9.31 8.69
N LYS A 70 1.76 9.88 9.86
CA LYS A 70 1.99 9.22 11.15
C LYS A 70 0.65 8.71 11.66
N ASN A 71 0.61 7.43 12.05
CA ASN A 71 -0.61 6.81 12.54
C ASN A 71 -1.17 7.56 13.76
N SER A 72 -0.31 8.15 14.59
CA SER A 72 -0.69 9.02 15.71
C SER A 72 -1.51 10.25 15.28
N ASN A 73 -1.18 10.87 14.15
CA ASN A 73 -1.90 12.06 13.66
C ASN A 73 -3.28 11.66 13.13
N LEU A 74 -3.37 10.51 12.46
CA LEU A 74 -4.65 9.98 12.00
C LEU A 74 -5.56 9.67 13.20
N LEU A 75 -5.04 8.95 14.19
CA LEU A 75 -5.79 8.59 15.40
C LEU A 75 -6.28 9.81 16.19
N TYR A 76 -5.57 10.94 16.12
CA TYR A 76 -6.00 12.20 16.71
C TYR A 76 -7.19 12.85 15.97
N ILE A 77 -7.19 12.82 14.63
CA ILE A 77 -8.21 13.48 13.80
C ILE A 77 -9.49 12.64 13.68
N LEU A 78 -9.38 11.31 13.78
CA LEU A 78 -10.51 10.40 13.59
C LEU A 78 -11.73 10.71 14.49
N PRO A 79 -11.58 10.96 15.81
CA PRO A 79 -12.69 11.38 16.67
C PRO A 79 -13.34 12.70 16.25
N GLU A 80 -12.55 13.70 15.82
CA GLU A 80 -13.07 15.00 15.37
C GLU A 80 -13.93 14.87 14.11
N LEU A 81 -13.63 13.89 13.26
CA LEU A 81 -14.40 13.59 12.06
C LEU A 81 -15.58 12.63 12.31
N GLU A 82 -15.81 12.21 13.57
CA GLU A 82 -16.77 11.16 13.92
C GLU A 82 -16.50 9.84 13.15
N LEU A 83 -15.23 9.58 12.84
CA LEU A 83 -14.76 8.43 12.08
C LEU A 83 -14.05 7.43 13.00
N ALA A 84 -14.34 6.14 12.81
CA ALA A 84 -13.56 5.06 13.41
C ALA A 84 -12.87 4.27 12.32
N TYR A 85 -11.54 4.16 12.41
CA TYR A 85 -10.78 3.25 11.57
C TYR A 85 -10.74 1.87 12.24
N PRO A 86 -11.14 0.80 11.55
CA PRO A 86 -11.13 -0.52 12.15
C PRO A 86 -9.70 -1.01 12.40
N ALA A 87 -9.52 -1.82 13.45
CA ALA A 87 -8.25 -2.50 13.65
C ALA A 87 -7.94 -3.38 12.43
N ILE A 88 -6.78 -3.17 11.82
CA ILE A 88 -6.29 -4.04 10.73
C ILE A 88 -5.83 -5.34 11.38
N THR A 89 -6.68 -6.36 11.33
CA THR A 89 -6.36 -7.71 11.78
C THR A 89 -6.02 -8.60 10.58
N ASP A 90 -5.29 -9.69 10.83
CA ASP A 90 -5.00 -10.70 9.80
C ASP A 90 -6.29 -11.29 9.22
N SER A 91 -7.30 -11.53 10.06
CA SER A 91 -8.60 -12.04 9.64
C SER A 91 -9.34 -11.08 8.68
N LEU A 92 -9.26 -9.77 8.94
CA LEU A 92 -9.79 -8.74 8.05
C LEU A 92 -9.05 -8.78 6.71
N LEU A 93 -7.72 -8.74 6.74
CA LEU A 93 -6.91 -8.71 5.51
C LEU A 93 -7.18 -9.95 4.66
N VAL A 94 -7.23 -11.14 5.28
CA VAL A 94 -7.56 -12.39 4.58
C VAL A 94 -8.93 -12.32 3.93
N SER A 95 -9.95 -11.83 4.65
CA SER A 95 -11.32 -11.70 4.12
C SER A 95 -11.38 -10.71 2.96
N TYR A 96 -10.67 -9.59 3.08
CA TYR A 96 -10.56 -8.58 2.04
C TYR A 96 -9.89 -9.13 0.77
N PHE A 97 -8.74 -9.79 0.90
CA PHE A 97 -8.05 -10.40 -0.23
C PHE A 97 -8.84 -11.54 -0.87
N LYS A 98 -9.58 -12.35 -0.09
CA LYS A 98 -10.52 -13.35 -0.64
C LYS A 98 -11.60 -12.69 -1.50
N GLY A 99 -12.22 -11.61 -1.02
CA GLY A 99 -13.23 -10.86 -1.78
C GLY A 99 -12.66 -10.25 -3.07
N LEU A 100 -11.46 -9.67 -3.01
CA LEU A 100 -10.78 -9.11 -4.19
C LEU A 100 -10.45 -10.18 -5.24
N ARG A 101 -10.02 -11.38 -4.82
CA ARG A 101 -9.78 -12.52 -5.72
C ARG A 101 -11.08 -13.02 -6.36
N ALA A 102 -12.13 -13.22 -5.55
CA ALA A 102 -13.45 -13.62 -6.05
C ALA A 102 -13.99 -12.62 -7.11
N SER A 103 -13.68 -11.34 -6.93
CA SER A 103 -14.05 -10.26 -7.85
C SER A 103 -13.13 -10.14 -9.08
N LYS A 104 -12.08 -10.97 -9.17
CA LYS A 104 -11.04 -10.91 -10.22
C LYS A 104 -10.43 -9.50 -10.35
N LEU A 105 -10.20 -8.84 -9.22
CA LEU A 105 -9.53 -7.54 -9.12
C LEU A 105 -8.05 -7.70 -8.74
N VAL A 106 -7.73 -8.77 -8.03
CA VAL A 106 -6.36 -9.19 -7.73
C VAL A 106 -6.11 -10.53 -8.43
N PRO A 107 -4.96 -10.74 -9.09
CA PRO A 107 -4.64 -12.01 -9.71
C PRO A 107 -4.65 -13.14 -8.68
N GLU A 108 -5.11 -14.31 -9.11
CA GLU A 108 -4.83 -15.52 -8.34
C GLU A 108 -3.33 -15.75 -8.35
N VAL A 109 -2.75 -15.90 -7.17
CA VAL A 109 -1.40 -16.42 -7.05
C VAL A 109 -1.51 -17.90 -7.40
N SER A 110 -1.45 -18.21 -8.69
CA SER A 110 -1.08 -19.56 -9.11
C SER A 110 0.26 -19.84 -8.47
N ASN A 111 0.49 -21.04 -7.94
CA ASN A 111 1.81 -21.51 -7.57
C ASN A 111 2.68 -21.54 -8.85
N MET A 112 3.10 -20.37 -9.32
CA MET A 112 4.16 -20.23 -10.31
C MET A 112 5.37 -20.74 -9.59
N SER A 113 5.80 -21.93 -9.98
CA SER A 113 6.96 -22.61 -9.43
C SER A 113 8.10 -21.61 -9.26
N ALA A 114 8.69 -21.61 -8.05
CA ALA A 114 9.87 -20.83 -7.69
C ALA A 114 11.09 -21.09 -8.62
N GLU A 115 10.97 -22.05 -9.54
CA GLU A 115 11.99 -22.48 -10.49
C GLU A 115 12.02 -21.66 -11.78
N ARG A 116 10.93 -20.96 -12.17
CA ARG A 116 10.98 -20.14 -13.39
C ARG A 116 11.66 -18.80 -13.11
N LYS A 117 12.91 -18.68 -13.54
CA LYS A 117 13.68 -17.41 -13.57
C LYS A 117 13.15 -16.44 -14.63
N ILE A 118 11.91 -15.97 -14.46
CA ILE A 118 11.22 -15.08 -15.41
C ILE A 118 11.94 -13.74 -15.64
N LEU A 119 12.88 -13.35 -14.76
CA LEU A 119 13.67 -12.12 -14.84
C LEU A 119 15.15 -12.38 -15.15
N GLU A 120 15.52 -13.57 -15.63
CA GLU A 120 16.90 -13.87 -15.98
C GLU A 120 17.47 -12.86 -16.98
N GLY A 121 18.70 -12.40 -16.72
CA GLY A 121 19.38 -11.38 -17.53
C GLY A 121 18.88 -9.95 -17.32
N LYS A 122 17.85 -9.71 -16.52
CA LYS A 122 17.38 -8.36 -16.17
C LYS A 122 18.13 -7.81 -14.95
N VAL A 123 18.19 -6.48 -14.88
CA VAL A 123 18.72 -5.75 -13.72
C VAL A 123 17.56 -5.02 -13.04
N ALA A 124 17.45 -5.16 -11.72
CA ALA A 124 16.44 -4.48 -10.93
C ALA A 124 17.11 -3.62 -9.85
N VAL A 125 16.71 -2.36 -9.77
CA VAL A 125 17.14 -1.45 -8.71
C VAL A 125 16.02 -1.33 -7.68
N VAL A 126 16.33 -1.57 -6.41
CA VAL A 126 15.36 -1.50 -5.32
C VAL A 126 15.82 -0.53 -4.26
N THR A 127 15.15 0.62 -4.18
CA THR A 127 15.34 1.62 -3.12
C THR A 127 14.55 1.26 -1.86
N GLY A 128 15.03 1.65 -0.69
CA GLY A 128 14.39 1.30 0.58
C GLY A 128 14.50 -0.19 0.92
N SER A 129 15.46 -0.91 0.32
CA SER A 129 15.59 -2.37 0.41
C SER A 129 16.15 -2.89 1.74
N SER A 130 16.48 -2.02 2.69
CA SER A 130 17.06 -2.41 3.99
C SER A 130 16.11 -3.11 4.97
N SER A 131 14.79 -3.13 4.72
CA SER A 131 13.82 -3.89 5.52
C SER A 131 12.44 -3.96 4.90
N GLY A 132 11.59 -4.86 5.40
CA GLY A 132 10.15 -4.84 5.15
C GLY A 132 9.82 -5.07 3.68
N ILE A 133 8.98 -4.21 3.09
CA ILE A 133 8.50 -4.36 1.72
C ILE A 133 9.66 -4.34 0.71
N GLY A 134 10.61 -3.41 0.86
CA GLY A 134 11.74 -3.30 -0.07
C GLY A 134 12.66 -4.52 -0.02
N GLU A 135 12.92 -5.06 1.18
CA GLU A 135 13.69 -6.29 1.36
C GLU A 135 12.99 -7.50 0.72
N ALA A 136 11.69 -7.64 0.96
CA ALA A 136 10.89 -8.73 0.41
C ALA A 136 10.85 -8.67 -1.12
N ILE A 137 10.66 -7.48 -1.71
CA ILE A 137 10.69 -7.27 -3.16
C ILE A 137 12.07 -7.63 -3.73
N ALA A 138 13.15 -7.08 -3.15
CA ALA A 138 14.51 -7.37 -3.61
C ALA A 138 14.82 -8.87 -3.59
N THR A 139 14.42 -9.57 -2.53
CA THR A 139 14.58 -11.01 -2.40
C THR A 139 13.83 -11.77 -3.50
N HIS A 140 12.56 -11.45 -3.74
CA HIS A 140 11.76 -12.14 -4.75
C HIS A 140 12.23 -11.85 -6.18
N LEU A 141 12.69 -10.63 -6.47
CA LEU A 141 13.27 -10.30 -7.77
C LEU A 141 14.57 -11.07 -8.03
N ALA A 142 15.40 -11.23 -7.01
CA ALA A 142 16.63 -12.03 -7.10
C ALA A 142 16.31 -13.53 -7.28
N MET A 143 15.33 -14.07 -6.54
CA MET A 143 14.84 -15.44 -6.72
C MET A 143 14.28 -15.67 -8.13
N ALA A 144 13.62 -14.67 -8.72
CA ALA A 144 13.13 -14.70 -10.10
C ALA A 144 14.24 -14.57 -11.16
N GLY A 145 15.51 -14.51 -10.77
CA GLY A 145 16.68 -14.52 -11.68
C GLY A 145 17.23 -13.14 -12.05
N ALA A 146 16.70 -12.05 -11.49
CA ALA A 146 17.23 -10.71 -11.75
C ALA A 146 18.58 -10.49 -11.04
N LYS A 147 19.45 -9.67 -11.63
CA LYS A 147 20.57 -9.05 -10.92
C LYS A 147 20.03 -7.86 -10.14
N VAL A 148 20.25 -7.81 -8.82
CA VAL A 148 19.61 -6.81 -7.97
C VAL A 148 20.61 -5.80 -7.42
N ALA A 149 20.32 -4.51 -7.57
CA ALA A 149 21.02 -3.40 -6.92
C ALA A 149 20.17 -2.86 -5.77
N LEU A 150 20.70 -2.93 -4.55
CA LEU A 150 20.04 -2.53 -3.32
C LEU A 150 20.43 -1.10 -2.93
N GLY A 151 19.46 -0.20 -2.77
CA GLY A 151 19.69 1.18 -2.32
C GLY A 151 18.98 1.48 -1.00
N ALA A 152 19.71 1.84 0.05
CA ALA A 152 19.12 2.34 1.30
C ALA A 152 20.15 3.07 2.19
N ARG A 153 19.68 3.75 3.24
CA ARG A 153 20.53 4.48 4.18
C ARG A 153 21.30 3.59 5.17
N ARG A 154 20.74 2.44 5.55
CA ARG A 154 21.30 1.56 6.60
C ARG A 154 22.26 0.53 6.00
N LYS A 155 23.55 0.84 6.01
CA LYS A 155 24.62 -0.01 5.44
C LYS A 155 24.61 -1.45 5.98
N GLN A 156 24.59 -1.62 7.30
CA GLN A 156 24.65 -2.96 7.93
C GLN A 156 23.51 -3.88 7.46
N LYS A 157 22.28 -3.35 7.36
CA LYS A 157 21.13 -4.10 6.86
C LYS A 157 21.27 -4.50 5.39
N LEU A 158 21.89 -3.64 4.56
CA LEU A 158 22.17 -3.96 3.16
C LEU A 158 23.24 -5.04 3.03
N GLU A 159 24.26 -5.03 3.89
CA GLU A 159 25.29 -6.06 3.93
C GLU A 159 24.74 -7.41 4.34
N GLU A 160 23.91 -7.45 5.40
CA GLU A 160 23.18 -8.65 5.84
C GLU A 160 22.33 -9.24 4.71
N LEU A 161 21.52 -8.40 4.04
CA LEU A 161 20.67 -8.84 2.93
C LEU A 161 21.48 -9.34 1.74
N LYS A 162 22.54 -8.60 1.34
CA LYS A 162 23.42 -9.03 0.26
C LYS A 162 24.05 -10.38 0.58
N ALA A 163 24.60 -10.56 1.78
CA ALA A 163 25.25 -11.81 2.18
C ALA A 163 24.28 -13.00 2.05
N LYS A 164 23.06 -12.85 2.59
CA LYS A 164 22.01 -13.87 2.51
C LYS A 164 21.65 -14.25 1.06
N LEU A 165 21.50 -13.27 0.17
CA LEU A 165 21.13 -13.54 -1.23
C LEU A 165 22.30 -14.11 -2.05
N VAL A 166 23.53 -13.68 -1.76
CA VAL A 166 24.74 -14.20 -2.41
C VAL A 166 25.01 -15.65 -1.99
N GLU A 167 24.76 -16.01 -0.72
CA GLU A 167 24.83 -17.40 -0.25
C GLU A 167 23.87 -18.32 -1.02
N GLN A 168 22.74 -17.77 -1.48
CA GLN A 168 21.77 -18.46 -2.34
C GLN A 168 22.13 -18.42 -3.84
N GLY A 169 23.34 -17.97 -4.20
CA GLY A 169 23.84 -17.93 -5.58
C GLY A 169 23.30 -16.77 -6.43
N MET A 170 22.71 -15.75 -5.80
CA MET A 170 22.10 -14.62 -6.52
C MET A 170 23.09 -13.48 -6.74
N ALA A 171 22.94 -12.78 -7.87
CA ALA A 171 23.79 -11.64 -8.22
C ALA A 171 23.26 -10.34 -7.60
N VAL A 172 23.90 -9.88 -6.51
CA VAL A 172 23.44 -8.72 -5.74
C VAL A 172 24.57 -7.71 -5.47
N ARG A 173 24.28 -6.43 -5.69
CA ARG A 173 25.11 -5.29 -5.26
C ARG A 173 24.31 -4.37 -4.33
N TYR A 174 25.00 -3.60 -3.50
CA TYR A 174 24.36 -2.57 -2.70
C TYR A 174 25.10 -1.23 -2.82
N THR A 175 24.36 -0.16 -2.59
CA THR A 175 24.88 1.20 -2.48
C THR A 175 24.15 1.91 -1.35
N VAL A 176 24.90 2.58 -0.48
CA VAL A 176 24.29 3.41 0.56
C VAL A 176 23.76 4.66 -0.13
N CYS A 177 22.45 4.88 -0.02
CA CYS A 177 21.76 5.95 -0.74
C CYS A 177 20.64 6.52 0.14
N ASP A 178 20.69 7.83 0.34
CA ASP A 178 19.55 8.62 0.77
C ASP A 178 18.84 9.19 -0.47
N VAL A 179 17.62 8.69 -0.72
CA VAL A 179 16.79 9.10 -1.86
C VAL A 179 16.35 10.57 -1.81
N THR A 180 16.52 11.25 -0.68
CA THR A 180 16.28 12.69 -0.57
C THR A 180 17.41 13.54 -1.15
N GLN A 181 18.58 12.95 -1.40
CA GLN A 181 19.75 13.60 -1.97
C GLN A 181 19.91 13.16 -3.42
N ALA A 182 19.56 14.05 -4.37
CA ALA A 182 19.54 13.72 -5.80
C ALA A 182 20.89 13.17 -6.30
N GLU A 183 22.00 13.73 -5.82
CA GLU A 183 23.37 13.30 -6.13
C GLU A 183 23.62 11.84 -5.74
N GLN A 184 23.04 11.37 -4.63
CA GLN A 184 23.21 9.99 -4.16
C GLN A 184 22.35 9.00 -4.95
N VAL A 185 21.29 9.45 -5.64
CA VAL A 185 20.44 8.60 -6.47
C VAL A 185 21.14 8.28 -7.80
N CYS A 186 21.84 9.25 -8.39
CA CYS A 186 22.62 9.04 -9.62
C CYS A 186 23.72 7.98 -9.48
N VAL A 187 24.21 7.72 -8.27
CA VAL A 187 25.25 6.71 -8.02
C VAL A 187 24.68 5.28 -7.98
N VAL A 188 23.36 5.12 -7.82
CA VAL A 188 22.69 3.81 -7.73
C VAL A 188 22.26 3.28 -9.11
N LEU A 189 22.11 4.15 -10.11
CA LEU A 189 21.62 3.87 -11.47
C LEU A 189 22.77 3.75 -12.47
#